data_AF-A0A2K3KXA9-F1
#
_entry.id   AF-A0A2K3KXA9-F1
#
_cell.length_a   1.000
_cell.length_b   1.000
_cell.length_c   1.000
_cell.angle_alpha   90.00
_cell.angle_beta   90.00
_cell.angle_gamma   90.00
#
_symmetry.space_group_name_H-M   'P 1'
#
loop_
_entity.id
_entity.type
_entity.pdbx_description
1 polymer ?
#
loop_
_entity_poly.entity_id
_entity_poly.type
_entity_poly.pdbx_seq_one_letter_code
_entity_poly.pdbx_strand_id
1 'polypeptide(L)'
;AFVFGSVPLKTYLPDGDIDLTVLSHESVEEDMPQAVCNLIGSGENLEYEVKDIQHVRAQVQVVKCTVKNIAVDISFNQMGGLYALRFLEQVNLTFAN
;
A
#
# COMPACT_ATOMS: atom_id res chain seq x y z
N ALA A 1 2.94 5.16 -6.75
CA ALA A 1 2.38 4.64 -5.48
C ALA A 1 2.92 5.48 -4.35
N PHE A 2 2.09 5.82 -3.37
CA PHE A 2 2.50 6.52 -2.15
C PHE A 2 2.55 5.53 -0.99
N VAL A 3 3.63 5.55 -0.21
CA VAL A 3 3.76 4.74 1.00
C VAL A 3 3.03 5.46 2.13
N PHE A 4 2.21 4.75 2.89
CA PHE A 4 1.52 5.27 4.07
C PHE A 4 1.52 4.22 5.19
N GLY A 5 0.88 4.47 6.33
CA GLY A 5 0.88 3.53 7.45
C GLY A 5 2.14 3.60 8.33
N SER A 6 2.49 2.47 8.96
CA SER A 6 3.51 2.41 10.02
C SER A 6 4.93 2.71 9.55
N VAL A 7 5.23 2.42 8.27
CA VAL A 7 6.54 2.58 7.64
C VAL A 7 7.02 4.03 7.62
N PRO A 8 6.30 5.00 7.03
CA PRO A 8 6.72 6.40 7.03
C PRO A 8 6.72 7.05 8.43
N LEU A 9 5.94 6.50 9.37
CA LEU A 9 5.94 6.94 10.77
C LEU A 9 7.08 6.34 11.62
N LYS A 10 7.87 5.42 11.06
CA LYS A 10 8.89 4.63 11.79
C LYS A 10 8.33 3.90 13.02
N THR A 11 7.06 3.51 12.97
CA THR A 11 6.37 2.75 14.02
C THR A 11 6.21 1.27 13.64
N TYR A 12 6.91 0.83 12.59
CA TYR A 12 6.84 -0.53 12.08
C TYR A 12 7.57 -1.52 13.01
N LEU A 13 6.99 -2.71 13.16
CA LEU A 13 7.68 -3.86 13.75
C LEU A 13 8.64 -4.48 12.72
N PRO A 14 9.66 -5.25 13.14
CA PRO A 14 10.59 -5.91 12.22
C PRO A 14 9.92 -6.80 11.17
N ASP A 15 8.72 -7.29 11.50
CA ASP A 15 7.88 -8.19 10.69
C ASP A 15 6.63 -7.47 10.13
N GLY A 16 6.63 -6.13 10.18
CA GLY A 16 5.53 -5.30 9.70
C GLY A 16 5.33 -5.41 8.18
N ASP A 17 4.08 -5.25 7.76
CA ASP A 17 3.69 -5.09 6.37
C ASP A 17 4.00 -3.68 5.85
N ILE A 18 4.07 -3.56 4.52
CA ILE A 18 4.18 -2.29 3.81
C ILE A 18 2.82 -1.95 3.22
N ASP A 19 2.24 -0.84 3.66
CA ASP A 19 1.02 -0.28 3.08
C ASP A 19 1.33 0.64 1.88
N LEU A 20 0.71 0.35 0.74
CA LEU A 20 0.75 1.16 -0.47
C LEU A 20 -0.67 1.54 -0.88
N THR A 21 -0.86 2.80 -1.29
CA THR A 21 -2.11 3.18 -1.97
C THR A 21 -1.82 3.61 -3.40
N VAL A 22 -2.63 3.08 -4.32
CA VAL A 22 -2.68 3.53 -5.70
C VAL A 22 -3.71 4.66 -5.78
N LEU A 23 -3.29 5.79 -6.35
CA LEU A 23 -4.18 6.91 -6.62
C LEU A 23 -4.58 6.87 -8.08
N SER A 24 -5.87 6.92 -8.33
CA SER A 24 -6.46 6.85 -9.66
C SER A 24 -7.77 7.64 -9.70
N HIS A 25 -8.26 7.91 -10.90
CA HIS A 25 -9.58 8.51 -11.05
C HIS A 25 -10.67 7.50 -10.63
N GLU A 26 -11.73 7.95 -9.97
CA GLU A 26 -12.81 7.07 -9.46
C GLU A 26 -13.40 6.16 -10.54
N SER A 27 -13.45 6.65 -11.78
CA SER A 27 -14.00 5.90 -12.93
C SER A 27 -13.22 4.63 -13.30
N VAL A 28 -12.01 4.43 -12.80
CA VAL A 28 -11.19 3.24 -13.08
C VAL A 28 -10.86 2.43 -11.83
N GLU A 29 -11.25 2.90 -10.63
CA GLU A 29 -10.86 2.31 -9.35
C GLU A 29 -11.28 0.85 -9.22
N GLU A 30 -12.48 0.50 -9.69
CA GLU A 30 -13.05 -0.85 -9.55
C GLU A 30 -12.23 -1.92 -10.31
N ASP A 31 -11.65 -1.57 -11.45
CA ASP A 31 -10.85 -2.48 -12.27
C ASP A 31 -9.37 -2.53 -11.86
N MET A 32 -8.90 -1.53 -11.11
CA MET A 32 -7.49 -1.39 -10.73
C MET A 32 -6.92 -2.56 -9.92
N PRO A 33 -7.63 -3.15 -8.92
CA PRO A 33 -7.11 -4.30 -8.21
C PRO A 33 -6.78 -5.47 -9.13
N GLN A 34 -7.67 -5.75 -10.10
CA GLN A 34 -7.44 -6.84 -11.04
C GLN A 34 -6.29 -6.52 -11.99
N ALA A 35 -6.18 -5.27 -12.46
CA ALA A 35 -5.07 -4.81 -13.27
C ALA A 35 -3.72 -4.95 -12.53
N VAL A 36 -3.68 -4.58 -11.25
CA VAL A 36 -2.49 -4.73 -10.40
C VAL A 36 -2.14 -6.21 -10.21
N CYS A 37 -3.11 -7.08 -9.89
CA CYS A 37 -2.87 -8.52 -9.79
C CYS A 37 -2.28 -9.11 -11.07
N ASN A 38 -2.80 -8.72 -12.25
CA ASN A 38 -2.31 -9.20 -13.53
C ASN A 38 -0.88 -8.70 -13.81
N LEU A 39 -0.60 -7.42 -13.50
CA LEU A 39 0.72 -6.81 -13.69
C LEU A 39 1.78 -7.48 -12.82
N ILE A 40 1.51 -7.66 -11.53
CA ILE A 40 2.49 -8.25 -10.61
C ILE A 40 2.58 -9.77 -10.78
N GLY A 41 1.48 -10.41 -11.20
CA GLY A 41 1.41 -11.85 -11.46
C GLY A 41 2.03 -12.29 -12.77
N SER A 42 2.16 -11.40 -13.77
CA SER A 42 2.87 -11.73 -15.01
C SER A 42 4.38 -11.92 -14.79
N GLY A 43 4.94 -11.27 -13.75
CA GLY A 43 6.37 -11.30 -13.45
C GLY A 43 7.25 -10.60 -14.50
N GLU A 44 6.66 -10.01 -15.54
CA GLU A 44 7.40 -9.38 -16.62
C GLU A 44 8.06 -8.08 -16.14
N ASN A 45 9.37 -7.95 -16.39
CA ASN A 45 10.17 -6.76 -16.07
C ASN A 45 10.20 -6.39 -14.56
N LEU A 46 9.94 -7.35 -13.65
CA LEU A 46 10.09 -7.11 -12.21
C LEU A 46 11.53 -7.42 -11.75
N GLU A 47 12.10 -6.52 -10.95
CA GLU A 47 13.41 -6.73 -10.31
C GLU A 47 13.35 -7.88 -9.29
N TYR A 48 12.18 -8.10 -8.68
CA TYR A 48 11.96 -9.10 -7.64
C TYR A 48 10.73 -9.94 -7.92
N GLU A 49 10.81 -11.22 -7.53
CA GLU A 49 9.68 -12.13 -7.53
C GLU A 49 8.62 -11.67 -6.51
N VAL A 50 7.37 -11.66 -6.96
CA VAL A 50 6.20 -11.35 -6.12
C VAL A 50 5.47 -12.66 -5.84
N LYS A 51 5.26 -12.98 -4.57
CA LYS A 51 4.61 -14.23 -4.10
C LYS A 51 3.28 -13.93 -3.43
N ASP A 52 2.51 -14.99 -3.19
CA ASP A 52 1.29 -14.96 -2.37
C ASP A 52 0.29 -13.87 -2.79
N ILE A 53 0.17 -13.63 -4.10
CA ILE A 53 -0.70 -12.58 -4.65
C ILE A 53 -2.16 -12.95 -4.38
N GLN A 54 -2.87 -12.09 -3.66
CA GLN A 54 -4.27 -12.28 -3.30
C GLN A 54 -5.05 -10.99 -3.46
N HIS A 55 -6.21 -11.06 -4.12
CA HIS A 55 -7.17 -9.95 -4.15
C HIS A 55 -8.25 -10.20 -3.09
N VAL A 56 -8.25 -9.38 -2.04
CA VAL A 56 -9.24 -9.41 -0.97
C VAL A 56 -10.37 -8.41 -1.28
N ARG A 57 -11.57 -8.94 -1.54
CA ARG A 57 -12.78 -8.17 -1.87
C ARG A 57 -13.63 -7.92 -0.62
N ALA A 58 -13.23 -6.96 0.19
CA ALA A 58 -13.99 -6.48 1.35
C ALA A 58 -14.55 -5.07 1.11
N GLN A 59 -15.04 -4.40 2.17
CA GLN A 59 -15.48 -3.00 2.09
C GLN A 59 -14.38 -2.07 1.54
N VAL A 60 -13.12 -2.36 1.87
CA VAL A 60 -11.94 -1.79 1.21
C VAL A 60 -11.27 -2.92 0.43
N GLN A 61 -11.12 -2.75 -0.87
CA GLN A 61 -10.42 -3.71 -1.72
C GLN A 61 -8.92 -3.58 -1.51
N VAL A 62 -8.25 -4.72 -1.33
CA VAL A 62 -6.80 -4.78 -1.10
C VAL A 62 -6.20 -5.90 -1.94
N VAL A 63 -5.09 -5.61 -2.61
CA VAL A 63 -4.21 -6.62 -3.19
C VAL A 63 -3.07 -6.86 -2.20
N LYS A 64 -2.98 -8.10 -1.69
CA LYS A 64 -1.90 -8.54 -0.81
C LYS A 64 -0.86 -9.30 -1.62
N CYS A 65 0.42 -9.12 -1.31
CA CYS A 65 1.49 -9.95 -1.84
C CYS A 65 2.72 -9.95 -0.93
N THR A 66 3.69 -10.80 -1.26
CA THR A 66 4.96 -10.91 -0.55
C THR A 66 6.11 -10.58 -1.51
N VAL A 67 7.00 -9.67 -1.12
CA VAL A 67 8.24 -9.34 -1.86
C VAL A 67 9.42 -9.46 -0.91
N LYS A 68 10.40 -10.32 -1.23
CA LYS A 68 11.56 -10.61 -0.34
C LYS A 68 11.15 -10.97 1.11
N ASN A 69 10.09 -11.76 1.28
CA ASN A 69 9.50 -12.13 2.58
C ASN A 69 8.91 -10.95 3.37
N ILE A 70 8.71 -9.79 2.74
CA ILE A 70 8.01 -8.65 3.32
C ILE A 70 6.58 -8.67 2.77
N ALA A 71 5.59 -8.63 3.67
CA ALA A 71 4.19 -8.53 3.30
C ALA A 71 3.89 -7.11 2.78
N VAL A 72 3.10 -7.00 1.72
CA VAL A 72 2.70 -5.75 1.09
C VAL A 72 1.19 -5.74 0.91
N ASP A 73 0.55 -4.72 1.45
CA ASP A 73 -0.88 -4.44 1.31
C ASP A 73 -1.05 -3.26 0.35
N ILE A 74 -1.72 -3.49 -0.78
CA ILE A 74 -1.97 -2.47 -1.81
C ILE A 74 -3.45 -2.12 -1.84
N SER A 75 -3.79 -0.93 -1.39
CA SER A 75 -5.14 -0.37 -1.42
C SER A 75 -5.33 0.63 -2.56
N PHE A 76 -6.56 1.06 -2.78
CA PHE A 76 -6.94 1.98 -3.86
C PHE A 76 -7.66 3.20 -3.28
N ASN A 77 -7.21 4.39 -3.68
CA ASN A 77 -7.78 5.69 -3.30
C ASN A 77 -7.99 5.90 -1.77
N GLN A 78 -7.16 5.28 -0.93
CA GLN A 78 -7.24 5.41 0.54
C GLN A 78 -6.61 6.71 1.03
N MET A 79 -7.23 7.83 0.69
CA MET A 79 -6.76 9.17 1.07
C MET A 79 -6.71 9.40 2.58
N GLY A 80 -7.59 8.74 3.34
CA GLY A 80 -7.60 8.82 4.81
C GLY A 80 -6.26 8.42 5.44
N GLY A 81 -5.59 7.40 4.89
CA GLY A 81 -4.26 6.98 5.36
C GLY A 81 -3.18 8.03 5.12
N LEU A 82 -3.23 8.73 3.98
CA LEU A 82 -2.30 9.83 3.66
C LEU A 82 -2.55 11.04 4.55
N TYR A 83 -3.82 11.37 4.84
CA TYR A 83 -4.15 12.45 5.76
C TYR A 83 -3.69 12.15 7.18
N ALA A 84 -3.89 10.92 7.66
CA ALA A 84 -3.40 10.50 8.97
C ALA A 84 -1.88 10.62 9.06
N LEU A 85 -1.14 10.14 8.05
CA LEU A 85 0.30 10.31 7.98
C LEU A 85 0.70 11.79 8.07
N ARG A 86 0.09 12.64 7.22
CA ARG A 86 0.42 14.07 7.18
C ARG A 86 0.09 14.78 8.49
N PHE A 87 -1.02 14.41 9.14
CA PHE A 87 -1.40 14.92 10.44
C PHE A 87 -0.36 14.58 11.50
N LEU A 88 0.06 13.31 11.57
CA LEU A 88 1.05 12.84 12.54
C LEU A 88 2.42 13.49 12.33
N GLU A 89 2.84 13.71 11.08
CA GLU A 89 4.06 14.47 10.77
C GLU A 89 3.99 15.90 11.34
N GLN A 90 2.88 16.61 11.14
CA GLN A 90 2.70 17.97 11.64
C GLN A 90 2.70 18.02 13.16
N VAL A 91 1.99 17.09 13.80
CA VAL A 91 1.98 16.93 15.26
C VAL A 91 3.40 16.73 15.78
N ASN A 92 4.16 15.80 15.19
CA ASN A 92 5.54 15.54 15.60
C ASN A 92 6.45 16.77 15.46
N LEU A 93 6.38 17.49 14.33
CA LEU A 93 7.14 18.74 14.13
C LEU A 93 6.77 19.84 15.12
N THR A 94 5.50 19.88 15.54
CA THR A 94 5.02 20.89 16.51
C THR A 94 5.59 20.64 17.91
N PHE A 95 5.74 19.37 18.31
CA PHE A 95 6.26 19.01 19.64
C PHE A 95 7.78 18.82 19.70
N ALA A 96 8.46 18.76 18.55
CA ALA A 96 9.92 18.65 18.46
C ALA A 96 10.65 20.01 18.43
N ASN A 97 9.90 21.12 18.44
CA ASN A 97 10.39 22.50 18.62
C ASN A 97 9.95 23.05 19.99
#